data_AF-A0A439ILU0-F1
#
_entry.id   AF-A0A439ILU0-F1
#
_cell.length_a   1.000
_cell.length_b   1.000
_cell.length_c   1.000
_cell.angle_alpha   90.00
_cell.angle_beta   90.00
_cell.angle_gamma   90.00
#
_symmetry.space_group_name_H-M   'P 1'
#
loop_
_entity.id
_entity.type
_entity.pdbx_description
1 polymer ?
#
loop_
_entity_poly.entity_id
_entity_poly.type
_entity_poly.pdbx_seq_one_letter_code
_entity_poly.pdbx_strand_id
1 'polypeptide(L)'
;MRPVTDLTKMRVAFNGRLRRIRRVIASTLTGPADDHARALAFAVVELDNLVMSAMREFIISSLRGARTATGARVTVTGNFGSADAVGAYVLSIVQAVSFQRLGSPHSVNRRQEAKIRDPRQVEQVLVACNASNVTSVRNALSLNTSLFSDVATVRNFYAHRNGDTWEKVRRQARNRGILTIKHPDELMSYHLPGRPVSLIEDWLDDAELFFDVITE
;
A
#
# COMPACT_ATOMS: atom_id res chain seq x y z
N MET A 1 5.44 -8.84 5.77
CA MET A 1 6.08 -9.57 4.65
C MET A 1 7.60 -9.50 4.84
N ARG A 2 8.38 -10.26 4.07
CA ARG A 2 9.86 -10.22 4.06
C ARG A 2 10.34 -10.07 2.61
N PRO A 3 11.56 -9.58 2.36
CA PRO A 3 12.11 -9.53 1.01
C PRO A 3 12.20 -10.93 0.43
N VAL A 4 11.97 -11.06 -0.87
CA VAL A 4 11.98 -12.33 -1.58
C VAL A 4 12.93 -12.27 -2.77
N THR A 5 13.46 -13.41 -3.17
CA THR A 5 14.28 -13.54 -4.39
C THR A 5 13.43 -13.73 -5.65
N ASP A 6 12.11 -13.84 -5.49
CA ASP A 6 11.13 -14.12 -6.55
C ASP A 6 9.83 -13.38 -6.20
N LEU A 7 9.48 -12.39 -7.03
CA LEU A 7 8.34 -11.52 -6.84
C LEU A 7 7.01 -12.28 -6.90
N THR A 8 6.97 -13.45 -7.54
CA THR A 8 5.79 -14.34 -7.50
C THR A 8 5.46 -14.76 -6.07
N LYS A 9 6.47 -15.01 -5.23
CA LYS A 9 6.26 -15.34 -3.81
C LYS A 9 5.68 -14.17 -3.04
N MET A 10 6.08 -12.94 -3.40
CA MET A 10 5.52 -11.73 -2.83
C MET A 10 4.04 -11.60 -3.19
N ARG A 11 3.69 -11.76 -4.47
CA ARG A 11 2.31 -11.76 -4.97
C ARG A 11 1.44 -12.79 -4.25
N VAL A 12 1.91 -14.04 -4.16
CA VAL A 12 1.18 -15.11 -3.44
C VAL A 12 0.95 -14.78 -1.97
N ALA A 13 1.97 -14.25 -1.28
CA ALA A 13 1.84 -13.84 0.11
C ALA A 13 0.88 -12.65 0.30
N PHE A 14 0.89 -11.70 -0.64
CA PHE A 14 -0.01 -10.55 -0.68
C PHE A 14 -1.47 -10.99 -0.88
N ASN A 15 -1.74 -11.77 -1.93
CA ASN A 15 -3.09 -12.27 -2.26
C ASN A 15 -3.61 -13.23 -1.16
N GLY A 16 -2.72 -13.96 -0.48
CA GLY A 16 -3.07 -14.73 0.71
C GLY A 16 -3.62 -13.86 1.86
N ARG A 17 -3.02 -12.69 2.10
CA ARG A 17 -3.51 -11.73 3.12
C ARG A 17 -4.78 -11.01 2.66
N LEU A 18 -4.89 -10.60 1.39
CA LEU A 18 -6.14 -10.03 0.86
C LEU A 18 -7.32 -10.99 0.99
N ARG A 19 -7.15 -12.27 0.64
CA ARG A 19 -8.17 -13.31 0.84
C ARG A 19 -8.58 -13.49 2.30
N ARG A 20 -7.67 -13.24 3.25
CA ARG A 20 -8.01 -13.25 4.68
C ARG A 20 -8.88 -12.04 5.04
N ILE A 21 -8.55 -10.85 4.55
CA ILE A 21 -9.34 -9.64 4.78
C ILE A 21 -10.76 -9.82 4.21
N ARG A 22 -10.88 -10.25 2.95
CA ARG A 22 -12.17 -10.56 2.31
C ARG A 22 -13.01 -11.53 3.13
N ARG A 23 -12.41 -12.62 3.63
CA ARG A 23 -13.10 -13.59 4.48
C ARG A 23 -13.63 -12.99 5.79
N VAL A 24 -12.87 -12.11 6.43
CA VAL A 24 -13.31 -11.44 7.66
C VAL A 24 -14.54 -10.58 7.38
N ILE A 25 -14.49 -9.74 6.33
CA ILE A 25 -15.64 -8.91 5.92
C ILE A 25 -16.86 -9.78 5.61
N ALA A 26 -16.70 -10.80 4.76
CA ALA A 26 -17.80 -11.67 4.35
C ALA A 26 -18.45 -12.41 5.54
N SER A 27 -17.65 -12.85 6.52
CA SER A 27 -18.15 -13.55 7.69
C SER A 27 -19.00 -12.70 8.63
N THR A 28 -18.88 -11.37 8.55
CA THR A 28 -19.57 -10.42 9.45
C THR A 28 -20.77 -9.73 8.79
N LEU A 29 -20.99 -9.91 7.48
CA LEU A 29 -22.11 -9.30 6.75
C LEU A 29 -23.49 -9.71 7.29
N THR A 30 -23.61 -10.91 7.86
CA THR A 30 -24.85 -11.44 8.44
C THR A 30 -24.90 -11.31 9.97
N GLY A 31 -23.84 -10.76 10.58
CA GLY A 31 -23.72 -10.60 12.02
C GLY A 31 -24.35 -9.29 12.55
N PRO A 32 -24.26 -9.06 13.86
CA PRO A 32 -24.60 -7.78 14.48
C PRO A 32 -23.86 -6.60 13.84
N ALA A 33 -24.48 -5.42 13.83
CA ALA A 33 -23.90 -4.20 13.25
C ALA A 33 -22.51 -3.85 13.83
N ASP A 34 -22.31 -4.09 15.13
CA ASP A 34 -21.03 -3.86 15.80
C ASP A 34 -19.89 -4.75 15.27
N ASP A 35 -20.21 -5.99 14.90
CA ASP A 35 -19.23 -6.93 14.35
C ASP A 35 -18.83 -6.52 12.92
N HIS A 36 -19.80 -6.03 12.13
CA HIS A 36 -19.54 -5.46 10.81
C HIS A 36 -18.64 -4.21 10.91
N ALA A 37 -18.94 -3.27 11.81
CA ALA A 37 -18.12 -2.08 12.02
C ALA A 37 -16.67 -2.44 12.43
N ARG A 38 -16.50 -3.42 13.33
CA ARG A 38 -15.17 -3.93 13.70
C ARG A 38 -14.45 -4.57 12.53
N ALA A 39 -15.15 -5.31 11.68
CA ALA A 39 -14.58 -5.94 10.50
C ALA A 39 -14.09 -4.91 9.48
N LEU A 40 -14.86 -3.85 9.22
CA LEU A 40 -14.46 -2.75 8.34
C LEU A 40 -13.22 -2.01 8.88
N ALA A 41 -13.22 -1.70 10.19
CA ALA A 41 -12.06 -1.08 10.83
C ALA A 41 -10.81 -1.96 10.72
N PHE A 42 -10.95 -3.26 10.98
CA PHE A 42 -9.89 -4.24 10.79
C PHE A 42 -9.39 -4.26 9.34
N ALA A 43 -10.31 -4.34 8.37
CA ALA A 43 -9.98 -4.44 6.95
C ALA A 43 -9.17 -3.23 6.46
N VAL A 44 -9.62 -2.01 6.78
CA VAL A 44 -8.93 -0.77 6.38
C VAL A 44 -7.53 -0.68 7.00
N VAL A 45 -7.42 -0.98 8.30
CA VAL A 45 -6.11 -0.93 9.00
C VAL A 45 -5.16 -2.00 8.45
N GLU A 46 -5.64 -3.22 8.26
CA GLU A 46 -4.84 -4.33 7.75
C GLU A 46 -4.44 -4.10 6.28
N LEU A 47 -5.31 -3.50 5.47
CA LEU A 47 -5.01 -3.13 4.09
C LEU A 47 -3.91 -2.06 3.98
N ASP A 48 -3.99 -0.95 4.72
CA ASP A 48 -2.92 0.07 4.76
C ASP A 48 -1.58 -0.54 5.19
N ASN A 49 -1.61 -1.36 6.25
CA ASN A 49 -0.42 -2.06 6.73
C ASN A 49 0.14 -3.03 5.69
N LEU A 50 -0.74 -3.76 5.00
CA LEU A 50 -0.37 -4.70 3.95
C LEU A 50 0.30 -3.95 2.80
N VAL A 51 -0.31 -2.89 2.27
CA VAL A 51 0.24 -2.02 1.21
C VAL A 51 1.61 -1.48 1.60
N MET A 52 1.75 -0.84 2.77
CA MET A 52 3.04 -0.30 3.22
C MET A 52 4.12 -1.39 3.28
N SER A 53 3.78 -2.54 3.85
CA SER A 53 4.73 -3.64 3.97
C SER A 53 5.11 -4.20 2.60
N ALA A 54 4.15 -4.31 1.69
CA ALA A 54 4.35 -4.86 0.36
C ALA A 54 5.21 -3.92 -0.51
N MET A 55 4.93 -2.61 -0.53
CA MET A 55 5.74 -1.61 -1.23
C MET A 55 7.20 -1.64 -0.77
N ARG A 56 7.41 -1.68 0.56
CA ARG A 56 8.75 -1.80 1.14
C ARG A 56 9.46 -3.07 0.67
N GLU A 57 8.83 -4.23 0.82
CA GLU A 57 9.46 -5.50 0.42
C GLU A 57 9.69 -5.57 -1.08
N PHE A 58 8.82 -4.98 -1.90
CA PHE A 58 8.98 -4.88 -3.35
C PHE A 58 10.22 -4.08 -3.73
N ILE A 59 10.42 -2.91 -3.12
CA ILE A 59 11.62 -2.10 -3.35
C ILE A 59 12.87 -2.91 -3.00
N ILE A 60 12.93 -3.50 -1.79
CA ILE A 60 14.11 -4.24 -1.34
C ILE A 60 14.38 -5.45 -2.24
N SER A 61 13.34 -6.17 -2.64
CA SER A 61 13.46 -7.34 -3.52
C SER A 61 13.94 -6.92 -4.92
N SER A 62 13.40 -5.84 -5.47
CA SER A 62 13.78 -5.29 -6.79
C SER A 62 15.24 -4.84 -6.81
N LEU A 63 15.66 -4.03 -5.83
CA LEU A 63 17.04 -3.52 -5.73
C LEU A 63 18.08 -4.63 -5.49
N ARG A 64 17.65 -5.78 -4.97
CA ARG A 64 18.50 -6.97 -4.77
C ARG A 64 18.40 -8.00 -5.90
N GLY A 65 17.78 -7.63 -7.02
CA GLY A 65 17.72 -8.45 -8.23
C GLY A 65 16.80 -9.67 -8.12
N ALA A 66 15.65 -9.50 -7.45
CA ALA A 66 14.61 -10.52 -7.45
C ALA A 66 14.18 -10.91 -8.87
N ARG A 67 13.73 -12.14 -9.02
CA ARG A 67 13.13 -12.66 -10.25
C ARG A 67 11.69 -12.16 -10.37
N THR A 68 11.31 -11.64 -11.53
CA THR A 68 9.94 -11.24 -11.87
C THR A 68 9.07 -12.47 -12.20
N ALA A 69 7.76 -12.30 -12.36
CA ALA A 69 6.87 -13.41 -12.74
C ALA A 69 7.20 -13.98 -14.13
N THR A 70 7.74 -13.15 -15.03
CA THR A 70 8.26 -13.55 -16.35
C THR A 70 9.58 -14.33 -16.28
N GLY A 71 10.21 -14.43 -15.10
CA GLY A 71 11.46 -15.16 -14.90
C GLY A 71 12.73 -14.33 -15.09
N ALA A 72 12.60 -13.09 -15.57
CA ALA A 72 13.71 -12.15 -15.68
C ALA A 72 14.20 -11.70 -14.30
N ARG A 73 15.49 -11.40 -14.15
CA ARG A 73 16.01 -10.77 -12.92
C ARG A 73 15.96 -9.27 -13.07
N VAL A 74 15.50 -8.58 -12.03
CA VAL A 74 15.60 -7.12 -11.97
C VAL A 74 17.07 -6.72 -11.97
N THR A 75 17.44 -5.80 -12.84
CA THR A 75 18.79 -5.22 -12.89
C THR A 75 18.71 -3.78 -12.43
N VAL A 76 19.72 -3.34 -11.68
CA VAL A 76 19.82 -1.97 -11.15
C VAL A 76 21.24 -1.45 -11.33
N THR A 77 21.38 -0.12 -11.38
CA THR A 77 22.67 0.56 -11.26
C THR A 77 23.00 0.72 -9.77
N GLY A 78 24.14 0.16 -9.35
CA GLY A 78 24.61 0.20 -7.96
C GLY A 78 24.65 -1.17 -7.30
N ASN A 79 25.36 -1.25 -6.17
CA ASN A 79 25.43 -2.46 -5.36
C ASN A 79 24.67 -2.24 -4.05
N PHE A 80 23.48 -2.83 -3.97
CA PHE A 80 22.63 -2.74 -2.78
C PHE A 80 22.92 -3.90 -1.84
N GLY A 81 23.51 -3.59 -0.68
CA GLY A 81 23.89 -4.56 0.34
C GLY A 81 22.70 -5.10 1.14
N SER A 82 22.73 -4.88 2.46
CA SER A 82 21.67 -5.35 3.37
C SER A 82 20.35 -4.61 3.14
N ALA A 83 19.25 -5.15 3.70
CA ALA A 83 17.96 -4.46 3.69
C ALA A 83 18.03 -3.07 4.35
N ASP A 84 18.87 -2.92 5.39
CA ASP A 84 19.06 -1.65 6.11
C ASP A 84 19.80 -0.61 5.24
N ALA A 85 20.73 -1.06 4.39
CA ALA A 85 21.40 -0.21 3.40
C ALA A 85 20.43 0.24 2.31
N VAL A 86 19.55 -0.66 1.84
CA VAL A 86 18.45 -0.28 0.94
C VAL A 86 17.51 0.73 1.62
N GLY A 87 17.18 0.52 2.89
CA GLY A 87 16.37 1.46 3.66
C GLY A 87 16.97 2.87 3.71
N ALA A 88 18.29 2.97 3.87
CA ALA A 88 19.01 4.25 3.88
C ALA A 88 18.97 4.93 2.51
N TYR A 89 19.15 4.15 1.44
CA TYR A 89 19.02 4.64 0.07
C TYR A 89 17.61 5.13 -0.23
N VAL A 90 16.58 4.38 0.12
CA VAL A 90 15.18 4.81 -0.03
C VAL A 90 14.92 6.11 0.71
N LEU A 91 15.41 6.22 1.96
CA LEU A 91 15.26 7.41 2.79
C LEU A 91 15.93 8.64 2.16
N SER A 92 17.12 8.47 1.55
CA SER A 92 17.82 9.58 0.89
C SER A 92 17.09 10.11 -0.34
N ILE A 93 16.32 9.27 -1.04
CA ILE A 93 15.52 9.67 -2.20
C ILE A 93 14.19 10.31 -1.76
N VAL A 94 13.41 9.63 -0.93
CA VAL A 94 12.01 10.03 -0.67
C VAL A 94 11.87 11.00 0.50
N GLN A 95 12.88 11.09 1.37
CA GLN A 95 12.89 11.94 2.56
C GLN A 95 14.29 12.52 2.82
N ALA A 96 14.89 13.15 1.81
CA ALA A 96 16.26 13.68 1.84
C ALA A 96 16.57 14.55 3.07
N VAL A 97 15.63 15.38 3.52
CA VAL A 97 15.79 16.22 4.73
C VAL A 97 15.94 15.37 5.99
N SER A 98 15.12 14.34 6.16
CA SER A 98 15.22 13.41 7.29
C SER A 98 16.53 12.62 7.23
N PHE A 99 16.94 12.19 6.04
CA PHE A 99 18.21 11.51 5.82
C PHE A 99 19.43 12.36 6.22
N GLN A 100 19.45 13.62 5.80
CA GLN A 100 20.52 14.58 6.15
C GLN A 100 20.56 14.86 7.66
N ARG A 101 19.40 15.00 8.31
CA ARG A 101 19.32 15.19 9.77
C ARG A 101 19.87 14.02 10.57
N LEU A 102 19.86 12.81 10.00
CA LEU A 102 20.47 11.62 10.59
C LEU A 102 21.98 11.51 10.30
N GLY A 103 22.59 12.50 9.65
CA GLY A 103 24.00 12.48 9.28
C GLY A 103 24.31 11.63 8.05
N SER A 104 23.33 11.43 7.16
CA SER A 104 23.49 10.66 5.91
C SER A 104 24.01 9.23 6.13
N PRO A 105 23.36 8.42 6.99
CA PRO A 105 23.87 7.11 7.37
C PRO A 105 23.90 6.13 6.19
N HIS A 106 24.88 5.21 6.18
CA HIS A 106 24.96 4.14 5.17
C HIS A 106 23.90 3.03 5.34
N SER A 107 23.29 2.95 6.51
CA SER A 107 22.25 1.97 6.86
C SER A 107 21.33 2.55 7.90
N VAL A 108 20.02 2.27 7.80
CA VAL A 108 19.04 2.70 8.79
C VAL A 108 18.29 1.50 9.34
N ASN A 109 17.91 1.56 10.61
CA ASN A 109 17.07 0.52 11.16
C ASN A 109 15.66 0.60 10.59
N ARG A 110 14.90 -0.49 10.71
CA ARG A 110 13.51 -0.56 10.20
C ARG A 110 12.58 0.52 10.74
N ARG A 111 12.83 1.06 11.94
CA ARG A 111 12.00 2.12 12.54
C ARG A 111 12.30 3.50 11.94
N GLN A 112 13.48 3.68 11.38
CA GLN A 112 13.96 4.90 10.73
C GLN A 112 13.68 4.92 9.22
N GLU A 113 13.31 3.78 8.63
CA GLU A 113 12.96 3.70 7.22
C GLU A 113 11.76 4.59 6.85
N ALA A 114 11.75 5.06 5.61
CA ALA A 114 10.63 5.81 5.07
C ALA A 114 9.36 4.94 5.00
N LYS A 115 8.23 5.51 5.44
CA LYS A 115 6.92 4.87 5.31
C LYS A 115 6.37 5.09 3.90
N ILE A 116 6.66 4.17 3.00
CA ILE A 116 6.21 4.22 1.61
C ILE A 116 4.76 3.75 1.51
N ARG A 117 3.87 4.65 1.12
CA ARG A 117 2.45 4.36 0.82
C ARG A 117 2.10 4.68 -0.63
N ASP A 118 2.65 5.78 -1.13
CA ASP A 118 2.42 6.27 -2.47
C ASP A 118 3.32 5.49 -3.45
N PRO A 119 2.75 4.77 -4.44
CA PRO A 119 3.54 4.04 -5.41
C PRO A 119 4.39 4.96 -6.31
N ARG A 120 4.10 6.27 -6.38
CA ARG A 120 5.00 7.22 -7.05
C ARG A 120 6.35 7.33 -6.34
N GLN A 121 6.40 7.14 -5.02
CA GLN A 121 7.66 7.08 -4.29
C GLN A 121 8.45 5.80 -4.62
N VAL A 122 7.75 4.69 -4.88
CA VAL A 122 8.38 3.46 -5.37
C VAL A 122 9.00 3.71 -6.75
N GLU A 123 8.25 4.32 -7.66
CA GLU A 123 8.76 4.70 -8.98
C GLU A 123 9.99 5.60 -8.88
N GLN A 124 9.95 6.64 -8.04
CA GLN A 124 11.09 7.54 -7.82
C GLN A 124 12.37 6.80 -7.41
N VAL A 125 12.26 5.84 -6.47
CA VAL A 125 13.40 5.02 -6.04
C VAL A 125 13.92 4.15 -7.17
N LEU A 126 13.02 3.47 -7.90
CA LEU A 126 13.41 2.59 -9.00
C LEU A 126 14.06 3.36 -10.16
N VAL A 127 13.56 4.56 -10.48
CA VAL A 127 14.17 5.46 -11.47
C VAL A 127 15.56 5.89 -11.02
N ALA A 128 15.73 6.25 -9.74
CA ALA A 128 17.01 6.72 -9.21
C ALA A 128 18.13 5.67 -9.30
N CYS A 129 17.80 4.38 -9.35
CA CYS A 129 18.75 3.29 -9.53
C CYS A 129 18.64 2.60 -10.91
N ASN A 130 17.97 3.19 -11.90
CA ASN A 130 17.73 2.60 -13.22
C ASN A 130 17.26 1.14 -13.17
N ALA A 131 16.27 0.84 -12.32
CA ALA A 131 15.74 -0.51 -12.19
C ALA A 131 14.98 -0.93 -13.47
N SER A 132 15.26 -2.14 -13.96
CA SER A 132 14.65 -2.64 -15.22
C SER A 132 13.14 -2.85 -15.14
N ASN A 133 12.57 -3.03 -13.94
CA ASN A 133 11.14 -3.23 -13.72
C ASN A 133 10.34 -1.94 -13.46
N VAL A 134 10.93 -0.75 -13.69
CA VAL A 134 10.23 0.53 -13.52
C VAL A 134 8.98 0.62 -14.42
N THR A 135 9.00 0.00 -15.60
CA THR A 135 7.86 -0.02 -16.53
C THR A 135 6.66 -0.74 -15.92
N SER A 136 6.85 -1.85 -15.22
CA SER A 136 5.76 -2.56 -14.52
C SER A 136 5.09 -1.66 -13.48
N VAL A 137 5.87 -0.84 -12.75
CA VAL A 137 5.32 0.14 -11.80
C VAL A 137 4.55 1.26 -12.50
N ARG A 138 5.04 1.78 -13.62
CA ARG A 138 4.33 2.79 -14.42
C ARG A 138 3.02 2.27 -14.98
N ASN A 139 3.01 1.02 -15.45
CA ASN A 139 1.80 0.35 -15.91
C ASN A 139 0.80 0.21 -14.76
N ALA A 140 1.25 -0.19 -13.56
CA ALA A 140 0.36 -0.29 -12.40
C ALA A 140 -0.16 1.09 -11.93
N LEU A 141 0.66 2.15 -12.01
CA LEU A 141 0.22 3.53 -11.73
C LEU A 141 -0.85 4.02 -12.71
N SER A 142 -0.84 3.53 -13.96
CA SER A 142 -1.86 3.88 -14.96
C SER A 142 -3.27 3.37 -14.62
N LEU A 143 -3.39 2.42 -13.69
CA LEU A 143 -4.68 1.98 -13.14
C LEU A 143 -5.41 3.10 -12.39
N ASN A 144 -4.69 4.16 -11.98
CA ASN A 144 -5.24 5.37 -11.35
C ASN A 144 -6.18 5.07 -10.17
N THR A 145 -5.82 4.07 -9.36
CA THR A 145 -6.59 3.69 -8.17
C THR A 145 -6.54 4.78 -7.11
N SER A 146 -7.68 4.98 -6.44
CA SER A 146 -7.79 5.88 -5.29
C SER A 146 -7.28 5.28 -3.98
N LEU A 147 -7.03 3.97 -3.93
CA LEU A 147 -6.64 3.24 -2.73
C LEU A 147 -5.50 3.94 -1.98
N PHE A 148 -4.41 4.24 -2.69
CA PHE A 148 -3.16 4.69 -2.08
C PHE A 148 -3.22 6.10 -1.47
N SER A 149 -4.06 6.99 -2.01
CA SER A 149 -4.26 8.33 -1.45
C SER A 149 -5.21 8.33 -0.25
N ASP A 150 -6.11 7.36 -0.20
CA ASP A 150 -7.33 7.49 0.59
C ASP A 150 -7.41 6.54 1.78
N VAL A 151 -6.83 5.33 1.66
CA VAL A 151 -6.86 4.33 2.74
C VAL A 151 -6.24 4.87 4.03
N ALA A 152 -5.17 5.67 3.92
CA ALA A 152 -4.48 6.27 5.06
C ALA A 152 -5.37 7.25 5.84
N THR A 153 -6.23 7.99 5.14
CA THR A 153 -7.15 8.94 5.76
C THR A 153 -8.18 8.21 6.63
N VAL A 154 -8.79 7.16 6.09
CA VAL A 154 -9.78 6.35 6.82
C VAL A 154 -9.12 5.56 7.96
N ARG A 155 -7.95 4.97 7.71
CA ARG A 155 -7.15 4.28 8.75
C ARG A 155 -6.82 5.21 9.93
N ASN A 156 -6.48 6.47 9.66
CA ASN A 156 -6.15 7.44 10.71
C ASN A 156 -7.36 7.77 11.58
N PHE A 157 -8.57 7.82 10.99
CA PHE A 157 -9.79 7.93 11.81
C PHE A 157 -9.94 6.72 12.73
N TYR A 158 -9.85 5.49 12.22
CA TYR A 158 -10.04 4.31 13.08
C TYR A 158 -9.01 4.23 14.23
N ALA A 159 -7.80 4.75 14.01
CA ALA A 159 -6.73 4.76 15.01
C ALA A 159 -6.90 5.84 16.10
N HIS A 160 -7.47 7.02 15.78
CA HIS A 160 -7.48 8.17 16.68
C HIS A 160 -8.88 8.69 17.06
N ARG A 161 -9.88 8.50 16.20
CA ARG A 161 -11.30 8.83 16.41
C ARG A 161 -11.53 10.24 16.97
N ASN A 162 -11.09 11.26 16.24
CA ASN A 162 -11.25 12.67 16.64
C ASN A 162 -11.87 13.53 15.53
N GLY A 163 -12.24 14.77 15.86
CA GLY A 163 -12.88 15.71 14.92
C GLY A 163 -12.06 15.98 13.66
N ASP A 164 -10.73 16.12 13.79
CA ASP A 164 -9.85 16.41 12.66
C ASP A 164 -9.77 15.25 11.66
N THR A 165 -9.64 14.01 12.16
CA THR A 165 -9.62 12.81 11.31
C THR A 165 -10.98 12.58 10.69
N TRP A 166 -12.06 12.88 11.41
CA TRP A 166 -13.43 12.80 10.89
C TRP A 166 -13.66 13.77 9.72
N GLU A 167 -13.24 15.03 9.85
CA GLU A 167 -13.42 16.03 8.79
C GLU A 167 -12.64 15.66 7.51
N LYS A 168 -11.48 15.02 7.65
CA LYS A 168 -10.75 14.47 6.50
C LYS A 168 -11.53 13.35 5.80
N VAL A 169 -12.14 12.43 6.56
CA VAL A 169 -12.98 11.38 5.98
C VAL A 169 -14.22 11.96 5.30
N ARG A 170 -14.89 12.96 5.91
CA ARG A 170 -16.03 13.65 5.29
C ARG A 170 -15.65 14.34 3.99
N ARG A 171 -14.50 15.01 3.93
CA ARG A 171 -13.98 15.62 2.71
C ARG A 171 -13.75 14.58 1.62
N GLN A 172 -13.16 13.45 1.98
CA GLN A 172 -12.95 12.33 1.04
C GLN A 172 -14.27 11.74 0.52
N ALA A 173 -15.29 11.62 1.37
CA ALA A 173 -16.63 11.20 0.97
C ALA A 173 -17.27 12.21 -0.02
N ARG A 174 -17.16 13.51 0.25
CA ARG A 174 -17.65 14.57 -0.63
C ARG A 174 -16.96 14.57 -1.99
N ASN A 175 -15.65 14.33 -2.03
CA ASN A 175 -14.90 14.20 -3.29
C ASN A 175 -15.39 13.03 -4.17
N ARG A 176 -16.18 12.11 -3.60
CA ARG A 176 -16.82 10.98 -4.30
C ARG A 176 -18.30 11.21 -4.61
N GLY A 177 -18.81 12.42 -4.35
CA GLY A 177 -20.24 12.73 -4.49
C GLY A 177 -21.11 12.22 -3.34
N ILE A 178 -20.53 11.78 -2.22
CA ILE A 178 -21.28 11.31 -1.05
C ILE A 178 -21.45 12.51 -0.11
N LEU A 179 -22.64 13.12 -0.14
CA LEU A 179 -22.91 14.38 0.54
C LEU A 179 -23.01 14.26 2.07
N THR A 180 -23.55 13.13 2.53
CA THR A 180 -23.82 12.87 3.94
C THR A 180 -23.38 11.46 4.32
N ILE A 181 -22.47 11.39 5.29
CA ILE A 181 -22.16 10.18 6.04
C ILE A 181 -22.16 10.53 7.53
N LYS A 182 -22.62 9.62 8.37
CA LYS A 182 -22.60 9.76 9.84
C LYS A 182 -21.38 9.10 10.46
N HIS A 183 -20.81 8.11 9.78
CA HIS A 183 -19.64 7.36 10.24
C HIS A 183 -18.81 6.85 9.05
N PRO A 184 -17.49 6.60 9.19
CA PRO A 184 -16.68 6.05 8.10
C PRO A 184 -17.10 4.65 7.64
N ASP A 185 -17.79 3.88 8.49
CA ASP A 185 -18.34 2.57 8.09
C ASP A 185 -19.35 2.71 6.94
N GLU A 186 -20.13 3.80 6.94
CA GLU A 186 -21.07 4.12 5.85
C GLU A 186 -20.30 4.41 4.56
N LEU A 187 -19.16 5.10 4.63
CA LEU A 187 -18.29 5.34 3.47
C LEU A 187 -17.69 4.03 2.95
N MET A 188 -17.21 3.15 3.82
CA MET A 188 -16.59 1.88 3.43
C MET A 188 -17.60 0.90 2.83
N SER A 189 -18.84 0.92 3.32
CA SER A 189 -19.94 0.10 2.81
C SER A 189 -20.66 0.74 1.61
N TYR A 190 -20.28 1.96 1.23
CA TYR A 190 -20.95 2.71 0.16
C TYR A 190 -20.68 2.07 -1.20
N HIS A 191 -21.74 1.93 -2.00
CA HIS A 191 -21.67 1.48 -3.38
C HIS A 191 -21.69 2.70 -4.30
N LEU A 192 -20.60 2.93 -5.01
CA LEU A 192 -20.54 4.03 -5.98
C LEU A 192 -21.52 3.78 -7.13
N PRO A 193 -22.21 4.81 -7.67
CA PRO A 193 -23.09 4.64 -8.81
C PRO A 193 -22.40 3.94 -9.97
N GLY A 194 -23.01 2.87 -10.49
CA GLY A 194 -22.44 2.05 -11.56
C GLY A 194 -21.37 1.05 -11.14
N ARG A 195 -21.04 0.94 -9.85
CA ARG A 195 -20.16 -0.12 -9.32
C ARG A 195 -20.97 -1.17 -8.56
N PRO A 196 -20.70 -2.47 -8.80
CA PRO A 196 -21.44 -3.56 -8.14
C PRO A 196 -20.97 -3.86 -6.72
N VAL A 197 -19.85 -3.26 -6.29
CA VAL A 197 -19.18 -3.57 -5.01
C VAL A 197 -19.06 -2.34 -4.13
N SER A 198 -18.88 -2.58 -2.83
CA SER A 198 -18.60 -1.53 -1.85
C SER A 198 -17.20 -0.92 -2.03
N LEU A 199 -16.97 0.27 -1.50
CA LEU A 199 -15.66 0.94 -1.61
C LEU A 199 -14.51 0.12 -1.01
N ILE A 200 -14.72 -0.60 0.09
CA ILE A 200 -13.68 -1.45 0.66
C ILE A 200 -13.35 -2.65 -0.25
N GLU A 201 -14.35 -3.24 -0.90
CA GLU A 201 -14.14 -4.35 -1.85
C GLU A 201 -13.40 -3.87 -3.09
N ASP A 202 -13.81 -2.72 -3.63
CA ASP A 202 -13.15 -2.03 -4.74
C ASP A 202 -11.65 -1.80 -4.46
N TRP A 203 -11.34 -1.34 -3.25
CA TRP A 203 -9.96 -1.16 -2.79
C TRP A 203 -9.16 -2.47 -2.64
N LEU A 204 -9.81 -3.58 -2.28
CA LEU A 204 -9.15 -4.88 -2.21
C LEU A 204 -8.84 -5.40 -3.62
N ASP A 205 -9.74 -5.17 -4.57
CA ASP A 205 -9.56 -5.55 -5.98
C ASP A 205 -8.49 -4.68 -6.66
N ASP A 206 -8.51 -3.37 -6.43
CA ASP A 206 -7.46 -2.44 -6.86
C ASP A 206 -6.08 -2.83 -6.33
N ALA A 207 -6.02 -3.24 -5.04
CA ALA A 207 -4.78 -3.69 -4.43
C ALA A 207 -4.26 -4.97 -5.09
N GLU A 208 -5.13 -5.95 -5.33
CA GLU A 208 -4.78 -7.21 -6.00
C GLU A 208 -4.24 -6.93 -7.41
N LEU A 209 -5.00 -6.18 -8.20
CA LEU A 209 -4.62 -5.83 -9.57
C LEU A 209 -3.29 -5.06 -9.63
N PHE A 210 -3.12 -4.06 -8.75
CA PHE A 210 -1.88 -3.29 -8.69
C PHE A 210 -0.67 -4.18 -8.41
N PHE A 211 -0.76 -5.05 -7.39
CA PHE A 211 0.37 -5.90 -7.02
C PHE A 211 0.60 -7.06 -7.99
N ASP A 212 -0.43 -7.49 -8.71
CA ASP A 212 -0.26 -8.42 -9.83
C ASP A 212 0.59 -7.77 -10.93
N VAL A 213 0.26 -6.56 -11.37
CA VAL A 213 0.98 -5.83 -12.43
C VAL A 213 2.43 -5.50 -12.06
N ILE A 214 2.71 -5.00 -10.84
CA ILE A 214 4.10 -4.61 -10.51
C ILE A 214 5.05 -5.82 -10.39
N THR A 215 4.52 -7.05 -10.28
CA THR A 215 5.35 -8.26 -10.10
C THR A 215 5.63 -9.02 -11.40
N GLU A 216 5.05 -8.59 -12.53
CA GLU A 216 5.31 -9.11 -13.89
C GLU A 216 6.74 -8.85 -14.38
#